data_AF-A0A7J5ET09-F1
#
_entry.id   AF-A0A7J5ET09-F1
#
_cell.length_a   1.000
_cell.length_b   1.000
_cell.length_c   1.000
_cell.angle_alpha   90.00
_cell.angle_beta   90.00
_cell.angle_gamma   90.00
#
_symmetry.space_group_name_H-M   'P 1'
#
loop_
_entity.id
_entity.type
_entity.pdbx_description
1 polymer ?
#
loop_
_entity_poly.entity_id
_entity_poly.type
_entity_poly.pdbx_seq_one_letter_code
_entity_poly.pdbx_strand_id
1 'polypeptide(L)'
;MSEPETKLEPAVPTAKSSAKPSPSEGGLSTTLKVLLSIAVLALVVGFFRYTARGHTSHYKMVDEVMVAWGSWVDKPLKVHGYVEAGTIDEKVVDQETVRTFVLEHKGKRIKVRNKGPKPDTFKDKSEVVAEGKIVEENGEPVLVATNLMAKCPSKYEGAPKDKLFEQ
;
A
#
# COMPACT_ATOMS: atom_id res chain seq x y z
N MET A 1 -15.46 72.70 62.11
CA MET A 1 -15.96 73.31 60.86
C MET A 1 -14.84 73.15 59.86
N SER A 2 -14.92 72.09 59.06
CA SER A 2 -13.86 71.70 58.15
C SER A 2 -14.17 72.26 56.76
N GLU A 3 -13.36 73.20 56.30
CA GLU A 3 -12.91 73.24 54.90
C GLU A 3 -11.93 72.05 54.68
N PRO A 4 -11.63 71.56 53.45
CA PRO A 4 -11.55 72.33 52.21
C PRO A 4 -11.98 71.65 50.88
N GLU A 5 -12.32 72.53 49.92
CA GLU A 5 -11.91 72.61 48.51
C GLU A 5 -11.54 71.32 47.74
N THR A 6 -12.49 70.92 46.88
CA THR A 6 -12.35 70.68 45.43
C THR A 6 -11.02 70.17 44.88
N LYS A 7 -10.98 68.88 44.50
CA LYS A 7 -10.47 68.48 43.17
C LYS A 7 -10.81 67.03 42.79
N LEU A 8 -11.15 66.89 41.50
CA LEU A 8 -11.06 65.70 40.63
C LEU A 8 -11.96 64.50 40.93
N GLU A 9 -12.82 64.17 39.96
CA GLU A 9 -13.25 62.82 39.57
C GLU A 9 -14.03 62.93 38.23
N PRO A 10 -14.39 61.84 37.51
CA PRO A 10 -13.80 60.49 37.42
C PRO A 10 -13.77 59.90 35.98
N ALA A 11 -13.03 58.79 35.76
CA ALA A 11 -13.41 57.67 34.85
C ALA A 11 -12.36 56.53 34.84
N VAL A 12 -12.41 55.64 35.85
CA VAL A 12 -12.60 54.16 35.82
C VAL A 12 -12.19 53.36 34.54
N PRO A 13 -11.74 52.06 34.56
CA PRO A 13 -11.03 51.23 35.56
C PRO A 13 -9.78 50.44 35.04
N THR A 14 -8.90 50.11 35.99
CA THR A 14 -8.11 48.87 36.21
C THR A 14 -7.90 47.84 35.07
N ALA A 15 -6.64 47.64 34.67
CA ALA A 15 -6.08 46.32 34.35
C ALA A 15 -4.56 46.25 34.61
N LYS A 16 -4.22 45.76 35.81
CA LYS A 16 -3.07 44.94 36.21
C LYS A 16 -1.71 45.09 35.50
N SER A 17 -0.73 45.40 36.35
CA SER A 17 0.47 44.60 36.59
C SER A 17 1.61 44.73 35.58
N SER A 18 2.46 45.71 35.86
CA SER A 18 3.89 45.68 35.63
C SER A 18 4.48 44.27 35.91
N ALA A 19 4.97 43.60 34.86
CA ALA A 19 6.05 42.63 34.97
C ALA A 19 6.60 42.35 33.57
N LYS A 20 7.67 43.06 33.23
CA LYS A 20 8.64 42.58 32.25
C LYS A 20 9.37 41.38 32.87
N PRO A 21 9.48 40.24 32.17
CA PRO A 21 10.76 39.54 32.13
C PRO A 21 11.16 39.44 30.66
N SER A 22 12.16 40.22 30.24
CA SER A 22 13.53 39.73 30.08
C SER A 22 13.59 38.51 29.14
N PRO A 23 14.16 38.64 27.93
CA PRO A 23 14.48 37.49 27.11
C PRO A 23 15.60 36.74 27.82
N SER A 24 15.30 35.59 28.43
CA SER A 24 16.32 34.69 28.94
C SER A 24 17.02 34.02 27.75
N GLU A 25 17.98 34.73 27.19
CA GLU A 25 18.98 34.20 26.27
C GLU A 25 19.90 33.24 27.01
N GLY A 26 19.42 32.02 27.24
CA GLY A 26 20.29 30.84 27.35
C GLY A 26 20.73 30.48 25.94
N GLY A 27 21.71 31.21 25.41
CA GLY A 27 22.16 31.11 24.02
C GLY A 27 22.76 29.73 23.70
N LEU A 28 21.91 28.78 23.29
CA LEU A 28 22.36 27.63 22.53
C LEU A 28 23.04 28.18 21.27
N SER A 29 24.34 27.91 21.11
CA SER A 29 25.15 28.47 20.01
C SER A 29 24.45 28.23 18.67
N THR A 30 24.53 29.19 17.73
CA THR A 30 23.94 29.04 16.39
C THR A 30 24.39 27.74 15.72
N THR A 31 25.64 27.33 15.97
CA THR A 31 26.19 26.03 15.59
C THR A 31 25.44 24.85 16.22
N LEU A 32 25.08 24.91 17.50
CA LEU A 32 24.32 23.84 18.15
C LEU A 32 22.87 23.76 17.64
N LYS A 33 22.23 24.90 17.32
CA LYS A 33 20.91 24.91 16.65
C LYS A 33 20.97 24.29 15.25
N VAL A 34 22.01 24.61 14.48
CA VAL A 34 22.26 24.06 13.14
C VAL A 34 22.56 22.56 13.20
N LEU A 35 23.36 22.12 14.16
CA LEU A 35 23.65 20.68 14.34
C LEU A 35 22.39 19.92 14.75
N LEU A 36 21.56 20.50 15.62
CA LEU A 36 20.32 19.88 16.07
C LEU A 36 19.31 19.78 14.93
N SER A 37 19.19 20.80 14.07
CA SER A 37 18.33 20.73 12.89
C SER A 37 18.84 19.73 11.85
N ILE A 38 20.15 19.64 11.61
CA ILE A 38 20.75 18.60 10.75
C ILE A 38 20.50 17.20 11.33
N ALA A 39 20.63 17.02 12.64
CA ALA A 39 20.38 15.75 13.30
C ALA A 39 18.91 15.33 13.18
N VAL A 40 17.97 16.26 13.38
CA VAL A 40 16.53 16.01 13.17
C VAL A 40 16.26 15.65 11.71
N LEU A 41 16.84 16.39 10.75
CA LEU A 41 16.68 16.08 9.33
C LEU A 41 17.23 14.69 8.98
N ALA A 42 18.41 14.34 9.51
CA ALA A 42 19.02 13.02 9.31
C ALA A 42 18.16 11.90 9.91
N LEU A 43 17.56 12.11 11.08
CA LEU A 43 16.60 11.18 11.68
C LEU A 43 15.35 10.99 10.83
N VAL A 44 14.76 12.09 10.34
CA VAL A 44 13.57 12.04 9.48
C VAL A 44 13.88 11.31 8.17
N VAL A 45 15.00 11.62 7.52
CA VAL A 45 15.43 10.96 6.27
C VAL A 45 15.75 9.48 6.52
N GLY A 46 16.44 9.16 7.61
CA GLY A 46 16.75 7.79 8.00
C GLY A 46 15.49 6.97 8.27
N PHE A 47 14.54 7.54 9.02
CA PHE A 47 13.24 6.93 9.28
C PHE A 47 12.44 6.72 8.00
N PHE A 48 12.35 7.73 7.13
CA PHE A 48 11.66 7.60 5.84
C PHE A 48 12.30 6.54 4.94
N ARG A 49 13.64 6.45 4.90
CA ARG A 49 14.32 5.36 4.17
C ARG A 49 14.04 3.98 4.76
N TYR A 50 13.92 3.89 6.08
CA TYR A 50 13.58 2.64 6.76
C TYR A 50 12.16 2.20 6.37
N THR A 51 11.20 3.11 6.40
CA THR A 51 9.80 2.80 6.07
C THR A 51 9.56 2.61 4.57
N ALA A 52 10.30 3.30 3.70
CA ALA A 52 10.13 3.21 2.24
C ALA A 52 10.51 1.84 1.64
N ARG A 53 11.21 0.97 2.37
CA ARG A 53 11.59 -0.37 1.88
C ARG A 53 10.42 -1.36 1.76
N GLY A 54 9.24 -1.02 2.29
CA GLY A 54 8.12 -1.97 2.43
C GLY A 54 7.17 -2.13 1.22
N HIS A 55 7.28 -1.34 0.15
CA HIS A 55 6.15 -1.16 -0.80
C HIS A 55 6.45 -1.38 -2.30
N THR A 56 7.47 -2.13 -2.66
CA THR A 56 7.75 -2.42 -4.09
C THR A 56 7.22 -3.79 -4.52
N SER A 57 5.90 -3.89 -4.73
CA SER A 57 5.30 -5.06 -5.40
C SER A 57 5.56 -4.96 -6.90
N HIS A 58 6.37 -5.86 -7.46
CA HIS A 58 6.70 -5.86 -8.89
C HIS A 58 5.55 -6.42 -9.72
N TYR A 59 5.10 -5.69 -10.74
CA TYR A 59 4.08 -6.17 -11.67
C TYR A 59 4.72 -6.97 -12.81
N LYS A 60 4.33 -8.24 -12.95
CA LYS A 60 4.87 -9.17 -13.95
C LYS A 60 3.79 -10.10 -14.47
N MET A 61 3.96 -10.56 -15.70
CA MET A 61 3.07 -11.55 -16.32
C MET A 61 3.49 -12.97 -15.95
N VAL A 62 2.58 -13.95 -16.05
CA VAL A 62 2.92 -15.37 -15.80
C VAL A 62 4.08 -15.86 -16.67
N ASP A 63 4.17 -15.45 -17.94
CA ASP A 63 5.26 -15.86 -18.84
C ASP A 63 6.62 -15.36 -18.36
N GLU A 64 6.72 -14.10 -17.93
CA GLU A 64 7.96 -13.52 -17.41
C GLU A 64 8.37 -14.19 -16.08
N VAL A 65 7.41 -14.45 -15.20
CA VAL A 65 7.65 -15.10 -13.91
C VAL A 65 8.14 -16.52 -14.12
N MET A 66 7.53 -17.29 -15.02
CA MET A 66 7.89 -18.68 -15.27
C MET A 66 9.26 -18.84 -15.95
N VAL A 67 9.75 -17.82 -16.66
CA VAL A 67 11.10 -17.83 -17.25
C VAL A 67 12.20 -17.64 -16.19
N ALA A 68 11.93 -16.85 -15.15
CA ALA A 68 12.93 -16.49 -14.13
C ALA A 68 12.42 -16.69 -12.69
N TRP A 69 11.64 -17.75 -12.45
CA TRP A 69 10.92 -17.93 -11.18
C TRP A 69 11.86 -17.96 -9.97
N GLY A 70 13.05 -18.56 -10.11
CA GLY A 70 14.07 -18.64 -9.05
C GLY A 70 14.54 -17.28 -8.54
N SER A 71 14.55 -16.24 -9.38
CA SER A 71 14.94 -14.88 -8.95
C SER A 71 13.84 -14.13 -8.20
N TRP A 72 12.60 -14.62 -8.29
CA TRP A 72 11.41 -14.01 -7.69
C TRP A 72 10.92 -14.74 -6.43
N VAL A 73 11.61 -15.81 -6.01
CA VAL A 73 11.31 -16.54 -4.77
C VAL A 73 11.39 -15.60 -3.57
N ASP A 74 10.39 -15.71 -2.68
CA ASP A 74 10.20 -14.89 -1.47
C ASP A 74 10.04 -13.35 -1.68
N LYS A 75 10.00 -12.87 -2.93
CA LYS A 75 9.78 -11.45 -3.23
C LYS A 75 8.29 -11.12 -3.39
N PRO A 76 7.83 -9.95 -2.91
CA PRO A 76 6.48 -9.48 -3.19
C PRO A 76 6.31 -9.14 -4.67
N LEU A 77 5.29 -9.74 -5.28
CA LEU A 77 5.09 -9.80 -6.71
C LEU A 77 3.59 -9.74 -7.01
N LYS A 78 3.24 -8.99 -8.05
CA LYS A 78 1.91 -8.96 -8.67
C LYS A 78 1.98 -9.72 -9.98
N VAL A 79 1.48 -10.95 -9.99
CA VAL A 79 1.40 -11.80 -11.18
C VAL A 79 0.10 -11.57 -11.90
N HIS A 80 0.19 -11.24 -13.18
CA HIS A 80 -0.96 -11.08 -14.04
C HIS A 80 -1.12 -12.27 -14.99
N GLY A 81 -2.31 -12.87 -15.03
CA GLY A 81 -2.65 -13.98 -15.91
C GLY A 81 -4.14 -14.19 -16.07
N TYR A 82 -4.51 -15.22 -16.83
CA TYR A 82 -5.90 -15.64 -17.04
C TYR A 82 -6.17 -16.92 -16.26
N VAL A 83 -7.34 -17.02 -15.62
CA VAL A 83 -7.70 -18.23 -14.87
C VAL A 83 -8.04 -19.36 -15.84
N GLU A 84 -7.35 -20.49 -15.72
CA GLU A 84 -7.65 -21.69 -16.50
C GLU A 84 -9.01 -22.27 -16.06
N ALA A 85 -9.89 -22.51 -17.02
CA ALA A 85 -11.27 -22.92 -16.74
C ALA A 85 -11.32 -24.29 -16.05
N GLY A 86 -12.10 -24.40 -14.97
CA GLY A 86 -12.28 -25.64 -14.21
C GLY A 86 -11.11 -25.99 -13.28
N THR A 87 -10.12 -25.09 -13.12
CA THR A 87 -8.99 -25.31 -12.20
C THR A 87 -9.20 -24.75 -10.79
N ILE A 88 -10.32 -24.05 -10.57
CA ILE A 88 -10.64 -23.41 -9.30
C ILE A 88 -11.11 -24.48 -8.29
N ASP A 89 -10.23 -24.83 -7.36
CA ASP A 89 -10.50 -25.68 -6.20
C ASP A 89 -10.62 -24.80 -4.95
N GLU A 90 -11.77 -24.86 -4.27
CA GLU A 90 -12.05 -24.06 -3.09
C GLU A 90 -12.29 -24.98 -1.89
N LYS A 91 -11.53 -24.75 -0.81
CA LYS A 91 -11.56 -25.55 0.42
C LYS A 91 -11.64 -24.63 1.63
N VAL A 92 -12.41 -25.03 2.62
CA VAL A 92 -12.45 -24.34 3.91
C VAL A 92 -11.53 -25.09 4.86
N VAL A 93 -10.48 -24.43 5.33
CA VAL A 93 -9.50 -24.96 6.28
C VAL A 93 -9.40 -23.96 7.43
N ASP A 94 -9.56 -24.42 8.68
CA ASP A 94 -9.47 -23.57 9.87
C ASP A 94 -10.40 -22.33 9.83
N GLN A 95 -11.63 -22.50 9.35
CA GLN A 95 -12.62 -21.41 9.16
C GLN A 95 -12.21 -20.34 8.12
N GLU A 96 -11.12 -20.54 7.39
CA GLU A 96 -10.66 -19.69 6.30
C GLU A 96 -10.86 -20.37 4.94
N THR A 97 -11.29 -19.60 3.93
CA THR A 97 -11.42 -20.12 2.57
C THR A 97 -10.08 -20.06 1.86
N VAL A 98 -9.56 -21.23 1.52
CA VAL A 98 -8.35 -21.43 0.74
C VAL A 98 -8.75 -21.83 -0.68
N ARG A 99 -8.21 -21.13 -1.68
CA ARG A 99 -8.46 -21.39 -3.09
C ARG A 99 -7.18 -21.74 -3.80
N THR A 100 -7.22 -22.76 -4.63
CA THR A 100 -6.13 -23.13 -5.53
C THR A 100 -6.65 -23.06 -6.96
N PHE A 101 -5.90 -22.40 -7.84
CA PHE A 101 -6.24 -22.29 -9.26
C PHE A 101 -4.97 -22.15 -10.09
N VAL A 102 -5.09 -22.31 -11.41
CA VAL A 102 -3.97 -22.13 -12.34
C VAL A 102 -4.16 -20.84 -13.11
N LEU A 103 -3.12 -20.01 -13.13
CA LEU A 103 -3.03 -18.88 -14.04
C LEU A 103 -2.26 -19.28 -15.29
N GLU A 104 -2.80 -18.95 -16.45
CA GLU A 104 -2.18 -19.14 -17.75
C GLU A 104 -1.91 -17.79 -18.43
N HIS A 105 -0.74 -17.67 -19.07
CA HIS A 105 -0.48 -16.61 -20.05
C HIS A 105 0.49 -17.13 -21.12
N LYS A 106 0.14 -16.94 -22.41
CA LYS A 106 0.96 -17.37 -23.56
C LYS A 106 1.47 -18.83 -23.47
N GLY A 107 0.64 -19.75 -22.97
CA GLY A 107 0.99 -21.16 -22.82
C GLY A 107 1.90 -21.49 -21.64
N LYS A 108 2.26 -20.51 -20.79
CA LYS A 108 2.89 -20.76 -19.49
C LYS A 108 1.84 -20.79 -18.40
N ARG A 109 2.00 -21.72 -17.45
CA ARG A 109 1.05 -21.97 -16.37
C ARG A 109 1.75 -21.88 -15.02
N ILE A 110 1.10 -21.27 -14.04
CA ILE A 110 1.57 -21.21 -12.65
C ILE A 110 0.42 -21.54 -11.71
N LYS A 111 0.70 -22.38 -10.70
CA LYS A 111 -0.27 -22.71 -9.65
C LYS A 111 -0.31 -21.57 -8.64
N VAL A 112 -1.51 -21.12 -8.30
CA VAL A 112 -1.76 -20.04 -7.34
C VAL A 112 -2.57 -20.57 -6.18
N ARG A 113 -2.11 -20.31 -4.96
CA ARG A 113 -2.83 -20.58 -3.72
C ARG A 113 -3.16 -19.25 -3.04
N ASN A 114 -4.44 -18.95 -2.91
CA ASN A 114 -4.94 -17.76 -2.25
C ASN A 114 -5.71 -18.10 -0.97
N LYS A 115 -5.60 -17.23 0.03
CA LYS A 115 -6.35 -17.27 1.28
C LYS A 115 -7.20 -16.00 1.42
N GLY A 116 -8.45 -16.14 1.84
CA GLY A 116 -9.31 -15.00 2.18
C GLY A 116 -10.63 -14.94 1.40
N PRO A 117 -11.31 -13.78 1.34
CA PRO A 117 -12.58 -13.63 0.63
C PRO A 117 -12.41 -13.65 -0.89
N LYS A 118 -13.34 -14.30 -1.59
CA LYS A 118 -13.37 -14.32 -3.07
C LYS A 118 -13.96 -13.00 -3.57
N PRO A 119 -13.33 -12.32 -4.55
CA PRO A 119 -13.99 -11.23 -5.25
C PRO A 119 -15.08 -11.80 -6.20
N ASP A 120 -16.25 -11.17 -6.25
CA ASP A 120 -17.39 -11.61 -7.10
C ASP A 120 -17.06 -11.68 -8.60
N THR A 121 -16.04 -10.92 -9.03
CA THR A 121 -15.55 -10.86 -10.40
C THR A 121 -14.62 -12.02 -10.78
N PHE A 122 -14.19 -12.83 -9.81
CA PHE A 122 -13.30 -13.98 -10.02
C PHE A 122 -14.07 -15.18 -10.58
N LYS A 123 -13.86 -15.44 -11.88
CA LYS A 123 -14.50 -16.53 -12.63
C LYS A 123 -13.51 -17.22 -13.56
N ASP A 124 -13.88 -18.36 -14.11
CA ASP A 124 -13.13 -19.03 -15.16
C ASP A 124 -12.88 -18.08 -16.35
N LYS A 125 -11.69 -18.18 -16.97
CA LYS A 125 -11.24 -17.32 -18.08
C LYS A 125 -11.18 -15.83 -17.78
N SER A 126 -11.38 -15.41 -16.53
CA SER A 126 -11.23 -14.00 -16.14
C SER A 126 -9.76 -13.61 -16.06
N GLU A 127 -9.51 -12.33 -16.33
CA GLU A 127 -8.20 -11.71 -16.17
C GLU A 127 -7.98 -11.36 -14.69
N VAL A 128 -6.91 -11.89 -14.09
CA VAL A 128 -6.67 -11.79 -12.65
C VAL A 128 -5.23 -11.37 -12.38
N VAL A 129 -5.09 -10.43 -11.45
CA VAL A 129 -3.82 -10.05 -10.86
C VAL A 129 -3.75 -10.62 -9.45
N ALA A 130 -2.80 -11.53 -9.23
CA ALA A 130 -2.54 -12.14 -7.95
C ALA A 130 -1.31 -11.49 -7.30
N GLU A 131 -1.49 -10.86 -6.14
CA GLU A 131 -0.42 -10.26 -5.35
C GLU A 131 0.02 -11.25 -4.25
N GLY A 132 1.31 -11.58 -4.23
CA GLY A 132 1.83 -12.60 -3.36
C GLY A 132 3.34 -12.80 -3.46
N LYS A 133 3.77 -13.99 -3.05
CA LYS A 133 5.16 -14.44 -3.14
C LYS A 133 5.21 -15.81 -3.80
N ILE A 134 6.29 -16.09 -4.52
CA ILE A 134 6.54 -17.43 -5.06
C ILE A 134 7.25 -18.24 -3.99
N VAL A 135 6.72 -19.43 -3.73
CA VAL A 135 7.34 -20.46 -2.90
C VAL A 135 7.59 -21.68 -3.77
N GLU A 136 8.68 -22.40 -3.47
CA GLU A 136 8.94 -23.69 -4.09
C GLU A 136 8.22 -24.76 -3.26
N GLU A 137 7.29 -25.49 -3.88
CA GLU A 137 6.56 -26.60 -3.25
C GLU A 137 6.76 -27.83 -4.14
N ASN A 138 7.40 -28.88 -3.61
CA ASN A 138 7.70 -30.12 -4.35
C ASN A 138 8.51 -29.91 -5.66
N GLY A 139 9.35 -28.88 -5.72
CA GLY A 139 10.13 -28.54 -6.92
C GLY A 139 9.36 -27.77 -8.00
N GLU A 140 8.11 -27.38 -7.72
CA GLU A 140 7.30 -26.53 -8.59
C GLU A 140 7.10 -25.13 -7.98
N PRO A 141 7.08 -24.05 -8.78
CA PRO A 141 6.78 -22.71 -8.29
C PRO A 141 5.27 -22.58 -8.00
N VAL A 142 4.93 -22.32 -6.74
CA VAL A 142 3.56 -22.01 -6.31
C VAL A 142 3.51 -20.55 -5.87
N LEU A 143 2.60 -19.79 -6.45
CA LEU A 143 2.34 -18.41 -6.04
C LEU A 143 1.39 -18.41 -4.84
N VAL A 144 1.88 -18.05 -3.65
CA VAL A 144 1.03 -17.82 -2.48
C VAL A 144 0.55 -16.38 -2.52
N ALA A 145 -0.69 -16.20 -2.98
CA ALA A 145 -1.33 -14.90 -3.13
C ALA A 145 -2.08 -14.50 -1.85
N THR A 146 -1.79 -13.30 -1.36
CA THR A 146 -2.50 -12.68 -0.22
C THR A 146 -3.66 -11.81 -0.69
N ASN A 147 -3.58 -11.26 -1.91
CA ASN A 147 -4.63 -10.42 -2.49
C ASN A 147 -4.89 -10.83 -3.94
N LEU A 148 -6.16 -10.83 -4.34
CA LEU A 148 -6.61 -11.15 -5.70
C LEU A 148 -7.45 -10.00 -6.24
N MET A 149 -7.09 -9.53 -7.42
CA MET A 149 -7.83 -8.52 -8.16
C MET A 149 -8.25 -9.12 -9.49
N ALA A 150 -9.54 -9.43 -9.62
CA ALA A 150 -10.11 -9.96 -10.85
C ALA A 150 -10.82 -8.85 -11.63
N LYS A 151 -10.53 -8.74 -12.93
CA LYS A 151 -11.25 -7.85 -13.84
C LYS A 151 -12.49 -8.56 -14.39
N CYS A 152 -13.59 -7.82 -14.53
CA CYS A 152 -14.79 -8.32 -15.20
C CYS A 152 -14.50 -8.66 -16.67
N PRO A 153 -14.85 -9.86 -17.16
CA PRO A 153 -14.73 -10.20 -18.58
C PRO A 153 -15.72 -9.44 -19.48
N SER A 154 -16.76 -8.84 -18.88
CA SER A 154 -17.93 -8.25 -19.55
C SER A 154 -17.66 -7.14 -20.58
N LYS A 155 -16.42 -6.70 -20.78
CA LYS A 155 -16.10 -5.67 -21.80
C LYS A 155 -15.45 -6.21 -23.08
N TYR A 156 -15.02 -7.48 -23.14
CA TYR A 156 -14.25 -8.01 -24.29
C TYR A 156 -14.82 -9.26 -24.96
N GLU A 157 -15.95 -9.81 -24.50
CA GLU A 157 -16.69 -10.84 -25.25
C GLU A 157 -17.51 -10.28 -26.43
N GLY A 158 -17.42 -8.99 -26.72
CA GLY A 158 -18.18 -8.29 -27.76
C GLY A 158 -17.58 -8.31 -29.18
N ALA A 159 -16.59 -9.15 -29.47
CA ALA A 159 -16.14 -9.37 -30.84
C ALA A 159 -16.47 -10.80 -31.28
N PRO A 160 -17.69 -11.05 -31.79
CA PRO A 160 -17.90 -12.19 -32.66
C PRO A 160 -16.90 -12.02 -33.81
N LYS A 161 -16.00 -13.00 -33.97
CA LYS A 161 -15.31 -13.21 -35.24
C LYS A 161 -16.37 -13.69 -36.21
N ASP A 162 -17.12 -12.74 -36.76
CA ASP A 162 -18.11 -13.04 -37.76
C ASP A 162 -17.35 -13.46 -39.01
N LYS A 163 -17.57 -14.72 -39.37
CA LYS A 163 -17.00 -15.35 -40.55
C LYS A 163 -17.66 -14.71 -41.77
N LEU A 164 -17.08 -13.63 -42.28
CA LEU A 164 -17.47 -13.02 -43.56
C LEU A 164 -16.45 -13.39 -44.65
N PHE A 165 -16.35 -14.69 -44.90
CA PHE A 165 -15.80 -15.27 -46.14
C PHE A 165 -16.65 -16.50 -46.47
N GLU A 166 -17.78 -16.30 -47.13
CA GLU A 166 -18.37 -17.27 -48.06
C GLU A 166 -19.54 -16.60 -48.81
N GLN A 167 -19.24 -15.98 -49.96
CA GLN A 167 -20.00 -16.16 -51.20
C GLN A 167 -19.13 -15.73 -52.39
#